data_AF-A0A2E0XT45-F1
#
_entry.id   AF-A0A2E0XT45-F1
#
_cell.length_a   1.000
_cell.length_b   1.000
_cell.length_c   1.000
_cell.angle_alpha   90.00
_cell.angle_beta   90.00
_cell.angle_gamma   90.00
#
_symmetry.space_group_name_H-M   'P 1'
#
loop_
_entity.id
_entity.type
_entity.pdbx_description
1 polymer ?
#
loop_
_entity_poly.entity_id
_entity_poly.type
_entity_poly.pdbx_seq_one_letter_code
_entity_poly.pdbx_strand_id
1 'polypeptide(L)'
;MNLVYSFCDLSNFELWLVVRLYVAASIPLILAIYYAAKNKVSYSTSRVLIWSFIIVAIGWEIWLTYGLAGGLPVDERRSLELSCAIPQNLNWLLNSLADILIIWIGIFLVKYIYKKNESPFINWKWGAFLILFIWFIAQNIYVEAFFYHLQLGSNGDLSWAPLQPLGSWYNPTLFKIYGNPITFQSQSSWVIMTPIVYLLLIYFTRKNP
;
A
#
# COMPACT_ATOMS: atom_id res chain seq x y z
N MET A 1 31.54 -23.05 1.44
CA MET A 1 31.06 -21.71 1.02
C MET A 1 29.68 -21.49 1.65
N ASN A 2 29.62 -21.26 2.97
CA ASN A 2 28.38 -21.20 3.77
C ASN A 2 28.57 -20.22 4.93
N LEU A 3 28.42 -18.92 4.70
CA LEU A 3 28.56 -17.94 5.79
C LEU A 3 27.85 -16.58 5.53
N VAL A 4 26.79 -16.56 4.71
CA VAL A 4 26.06 -15.31 4.39
C VAL A 4 24.54 -15.38 4.67
N TYR A 5 23.97 -16.53 5.03
CA TYR A 5 22.51 -16.66 5.16
C TYR A 5 22.06 -17.41 6.43
N SER A 6 22.17 -16.80 7.59
CA SER A 6 21.26 -17.13 8.72
C SER A 6 20.76 -15.86 9.40
N PHE A 7 20.42 -14.84 8.61
CA PHE A 7 19.64 -13.73 9.16
C PHE A 7 18.20 -14.23 9.31
N CYS A 8 17.82 -14.53 10.56
CA CYS A 8 16.48 -14.94 10.97
C CYS A 8 15.97 -16.30 10.43
N ASP A 9 16.82 -17.18 9.90
CA ASP A 9 16.45 -18.55 9.45
C ASP A 9 15.18 -18.64 8.55
N LEU A 10 14.99 -17.64 7.69
CA LEU A 10 13.82 -17.55 6.80
C LEU A 10 13.72 -18.73 5.83
N SER A 11 12.50 -19.22 5.64
CA SER A 11 12.20 -20.08 4.49
C SER A 11 12.38 -19.32 3.16
N ASN A 12 12.58 -20.05 2.06
CA ASN A 12 12.69 -19.43 0.73
C ASN A 12 11.48 -18.55 0.37
N PHE A 13 10.29 -18.93 0.86
CA PHE A 13 9.06 -18.17 0.62
C PHE A 13 9.05 -16.87 1.44
N GLU A 14 9.41 -16.91 2.71
CA GLU A 14 9.48 -15.72 3.55
C GLU A 14 10.59 -14.76 3.11
N LEU A 15 11.75 -15.29 2.72
CA LEU A 15 12.83 -14.48 2.14
C LEU A 15 12.35 -13.72 0.90
N TRP A 16 11.59 -14.39 0.02
CA TRP A 16 11.02 -13.77 -1.16
C TRP A 16 10.03 -12.64 -0.81
N LEU A 17 9.21 -12.80 0.24
CA LEU A 17 8.31 -11.76 0.74
C LEU A 17 9.10 -10.55 1.27
N VAL A 18 10.09 -10.81 2.13
CA VAL A 18 10.94 -9.78 2.74
C VAL A 18 11.62 -8.95 1.67
N VAL A 19 12.32 -9.59 0.71
CA VAL A 19 13.04 -8.90 -0.36
C VAL A 19 12.10 -7.99 -1.15
N ARG A 20 10.90 -8.48 -1.50
CA ARG A 20 9.93 -7.68 -2.26
C ARG A 20 9.43 -6.47 -1.49
N LEU A 21 9.11 -6.63 -0.21
CA LEU A 21 8.67 -5.51 0.63
C LEU A 21 9.76 -4.43 0.71
N TYR A 22 11.00 -4.83 1.00
CA TYR A 22 12.12 -3.88 1.08
C TYR A 22 12.40 -3.21 -0.26
N VAL A 23 12.35 -3.94 -1.38
CA VAL A 23 12.49 -3.34 -2.72
C VAL A 23 11.36 -2.36 -3.00
N ALA A 24 10.11 -2.74 -2.76
CA ALA A 24 8.95 -1.88 -2.98
C ALA A 24 9.01 -0.61 -2.12
N ALA A 25 9.40 -0.72 -0.84
CA ALA A 25 9.55 0.41 0.07
C ALA A 25 10.73 1.33 -0.29
N SER A 26 11.80 0.78 -0.88
CA SER A 26 13.01 1.54 -1.23
C SER A 26 12.84 2.38 -2.51
N ILE A 27 12.11 1.88 -3.52
CA ILE A 27 11.90 2.57 -4.80
C ILE A 27 11.37 4.01 -4.63
N PRO A 28 10.30 4.30 -3.87
CA PRO A 28 9.80 5.67 -3.74
C PRO A 28 10.83 6.61 -3.10
N LEU A 29 11.67 6.11 -2.16
CA LEU A 29 12.75 6.89 -1.56
C LEU A 29 13.84 7.21 -2.59
N ILE A 30 14.29 6.21 -3.34
CA ILE A 30 15.31 6.37 -4.39
C ILE A 30 14.82 7.34 -5.47
N LEU A 31 13.57 7.18 -5.92
CA LEU A 31 12.97 8.08 -6.90
C LEU A 31 12.82 9.49 -6.36
N ALA A 32 12.39 9.66 -5.10
CA ALA A 32 12.28 10.98 -4.48
C ALA A 32 13.65 11.70 -4.44
N ILE A 33 14.71 11.00 -4.03
CA ILE A 33 16.09 11.53 -4.03
C ILE A 33 16.53 11.88 -5.45
N TYR A 34 16.29 11.00 -6.42
CA TYR A 34 16.65 11.23 -7.82
C TYR A 34 15.96 12.47 -8.40
N TYR A 35 14.64 12.62 -8.21
CA TYR A 35 13.89 13.76 -8.73
C TYR A 35 14.27 15.07 -8.04
N ALA A 36 14.56 15.02 -6.73
CA ALA A 36 15.08 16.16 -5.98
C ALA A 36 16.45 16.60 -6.52
N ALA A 37 17.39 15.67 -6.68
CA ALA A 37 18.73 15.95 -7.22
C ALA A 37 18.71 16.50 -8.66
N LYS A 38 17.69 16.15 -9.46
CA LYS A 38 17.50 16.65 -10.83
C LYS A 38 16.64 17.90 -10.94
N ASN A 39 16.14 18.46 -9.83
CA ASN A 39 15.18 19.58 -9.83
C ASN A 39 13.94 19.33 -10.72
N LYS A 40 13.52 18.07 -10.86
CA LYS A 40 12.36 17.65 -11.69
C LYS A 40 11.14 17.30 -10.84
N VAL A 41 11.07 17.80 -9.61
CA VAL A 41 9.99 17.48 -8.67
C VAL A 41 8.72 18.24 -9.09
N SER A 42 7.71 17.50 -9.55
CA SER A 42 6.36 18.06 -9.67
C SER A 42 5.82 18.35 -8.27
N TYR A 43 5.62 19.63 -7.94
CA TYR A 43 5.13 20.06 -6.63
C TYR A 43 3.83 19.33 -6.26
N SER A 44 2.85 19.32 -7.17
CA SER A 44 1.56 18.68 -6.95
C SER A 44 1.69 17.18 -6.70
N THR A 45 2.53 16.49 -7.47
CA THR A 45 2.77 15.04 -7.29
C THR A 45 3.44 14.77 -5.94
N SER A 46 4.48 15.54 -5.59
CA SER A 46 5.19 15.37 -4.32
C SER A 46 4.27 15.57 -3.11
N ARG A 47 3.43 16.62 -3.12
CA ARG A 47 2.45 16.88 -2.05
C ARG A 47 1.43 15.75 -1.93
N VAL A 48 0.93 15.23 -3.05
CA VAL A 48 0.00 14.08 -3.03
C VAL A 48 0.66 12.86 -2.41
N LEU A 49 1.91 12.54 -2.78
CA LEU A 49 2.61 11.39 -2.22
C LEU A 49 2.86 11.56 -0.71
N ILE A 50 3.28 12.74 -0.25
CA ILE A 50 3.47 13.00 1.19
C ILE A 50 2.16 12.85 1.97
N TRP A 51 1.06 13.44 1.49
CA TRP A 51 -0.24 13.31 2.17
C TRP A 51 -0.78 11.89 2.10
N SER A 52 -0.57 11.19 0.98
CA SER A 52 -0.96 9.79 0.85
C SER A 52 -0.23 8.92 1.86
N PHE A 53 1.06 9.18 2.12
CA PHE A 53 1.84 8.41 3.10
C PHE A 53 1.23 8.56 4.49
N ILE A 54 0.90 9.79 4.89
CA ILE A 54 0.26 10.07 6.19
C ILE A 54 -1.09 9.36 6.27
N ILE A 55 -1.90 9.43 5.21
CA ILE A 55 -3.22 8.82 5.16
C ILE A 55 -3.15 7.29 5.20
N VAL A 56 -2.21 6.66 4.50
CA VAL A 56 -1.99 5.21 4.54
C VAL A 56 -1.56 4.78 5.94
N ALA A 57 -0.52 5.45 6.48
CA ALA A 57 0.04 5.15 7.79
C ALA A 57 -1.02 5.17 8.89
N ILE A 58 -1.79 6.27 8.97
CA ILE A 58 -2.81 6.47 10.00
C ILE A 58 -4.12 5.78 9.64
N GLY A 59 -4.40 5.56 8.35
CA GLY A 59 -5.66 5.06 7.84
C GLY A 59 -5.81 3.54 7.95
N TRP A 60 -4.70 2.79 7.87
CA TRP A 60 -4.71 1.34 8.14
C TRP A 60 -3.38 0.77 8.64
N GLU A 61 -2.21 1.21 8.15
CA GLU A 61 -0.96 0.48 8.42
C GLU A 61 -0.56 0.40 9.90
N ILE A 62 -0.72 1.47 10.67
CA ILE A 62 -0.44 1.48 12.11
C ILE A 62 -1.42 0.56 12.85
N TRP A 63 -2.71 0.64 12.50
CA TRP A 63 -3.76 -0.19 13.12
C TRP A 63 -3.53 -1.66 12.87
N LEU A 64 -3.20 -2.04 11.63
CA LEU A 64 -2.89 -3.40 11.26
C LEU A 64 -1.60 -3.88 11.93
N THR A 65 -0.56 -3.05 11.96
CA THR A 65 0.73 -3.42 12.54
C THR A 65 0.63 -3.73 14.04
N TYR A 66 -0.15 -2.95 14.78
CA TYR A 66 -0.25 -3.07 16.25
C TYR A 66 -1.54 -3.75 16.75
N GLY A 67 -2.48 -4.10 15.87
CA GLY A 67 -3.73 -4.72 16.29
C GLY A 67 -4.60 -3.80 17.16
N LEU A 68 -4.55 -2.49 16.97
CA LEU A 68 -5.02 -1.50 17.96
C LEU A 68 -6.51 -1.59 18.34
N ALA A 69 -7.35 -2.13 17.46
CA ALA A 69 -8.79 -2.21 17.70
C ALA A 69 -9.39 -3.50 17.12
N GLY A 70 -9.48 -4.53 17.96
CA GLY A 70 -10.17 -5.79 17.63
C GLY A 70 -9.41 -6.69 16.64
N GLY A 71 -8.11 -6.46 16.44
CA GLY A 71 -7.24 -7.32 15.65
C GLY A 71 -6.00 -7.74 16.43
N LEU A 72 -5.22 -8.65 15.86
CA LEU A 72 -3.95 -9.09 16.45
C LEU A 72 -2.78 -8.27 15.92
N PRO A 73 -1.76 -7.98 16.75
CA PRO A 73 -0.54 -7.34 16.28
C PRO A 73 0.19 -8.25 15.26
N VAL A 74 0.99 -7.64 14.38
CA VAL A 74 1.55 -8.34 13.21
C VAL A 74 2.52 -9.46 13.58
N ASP A 75 3.22 -9.35 14.70
CA ASP A 75 4.13 -10.36 15.24
C ASP A 75 3.41 -11.61 15.75
N GLU A 76 2.19 -11.47 16.26
CA GLU A 76 1.33 -12.61 16.63
C GLU A 76 0.68 -13.29 15.40
N ARG A 77 0.64 -12.60 14.25
CA ARG A 77 0.02 -13.11 13.01
C ARG A 77 1.01 -13.82 12.08
N ARG A 78 2.31 -13.82 12.38
CA ARG A 78 3.36 -14.35 11.50
C ARG A 78 4.39 -15.18 12.27
N SER A 79 5.30 -15.84 11.55
CA SER A 79 6.40 -16.60 12.12
C SER A 79 7.40 -15.72 12.89
N LEU A 80 8.18 -16.34 13.77
CA LEU A 80 9.24 -15.66 14.52
C LEU A 80 10.35 -15.17 13.58
N GLU A 81 10.64 -15.96 12.55
CA GLU A 81 11.60 -15.72 11.50
C GLU A 81 11.23 -14.47 10.69
N LEU A 82 9.96 -14.37 10.23
CA LEU A 82 9.47 -13.19 9.52
C LEU A 82 9.41 -11.95 10.44
N SER A 83 9.11 -12.15 11.73
CA SER A 83 9.14 -11.07 12.72
C SER A 83 10.54 -10.53 13.00
N CYS A 84 11.55 -11.40 12.98
CA CYS A 84 12.95 -11.03 13.08
C CYS A 84 13.41 -10.24 11.84
N ALA A 85 13.00 -10.66 10.64
CA ALA A 85 13.39 -10.01 9.39
C ALA A 85 12.68 -8.66 9.14
N ILE A 86 11.42 -8.53 9.57
CA ILE A 86 10.63 -7.30 9.46
C ILE A 86 10.12 -6.92 10.85
N PRO A 87 10.89 -6.25 11.70
CA PRO A 87 10.45 -5.87 13.04
C PRO A 87 9.11 -5.11 13.01
N GLN A 88 8.23 -5.37 13.97
CA GLN A 88 6.89 -4.75 14.03
C GLN A 88 6.94 -3.22 13.92
N ASN A 89 7.87 -2.58 14.64
CA ASN A 89 8.03 -1.12 14.63
C ASN A 89 8.50 -0.54 13.28
N LEU A 90 9.00 -1.38 12.37
CA LEU A 90 9.32 -1.00 10.99
C LEU A 90 8.23 -1.41 10.00
N ASN A 91 7.36 -2.36 10.35
CA ASN A 91 6.37 -2.94 9.44
C ASN A 91 5.42 -1.89 8.86
N TRP A 92 4.82 -1.04 9.70
CA TRP A 92 3.89 -0.01 9.24
C TRP A 92 4.57 0.97 8.27
N LEU A 93 5.85 1.30 8.51
CA LEU A 93 6.62 2.23 7.68
C LEU A 93 6.91 1.62 6.31
N LEU A 94 7.38 0.37 6.28
CA LEU A 94 7.74 -0.33 5.06
C LEU A 94 6.51 -0.56 4.16
N ASN A 95 5.40 -1.02 4.73
CA ASN A 95 4.16 -1.21 3.99
C ASN A 95 3.59 0.13 3.52
N SER A 96 3.61 1.18 4.37
CA SER A 96 3.21 2.52 3.94
C SER A 96 4.02 3.01 2.74
N LEU A 97 5.34 2.80 2.71
CA LEU A 97 6.17 3.16 1.57
C LEU A 97 5.84 2.34 0.31
N ALA A 98 5.57 1.04 0.46
CA ALA A 98 5.15 0.20 -0.65
C ALA A 98 3.81 0.69 -1.24
N ASP A 99 2.85 1.08 -0.43
CA ASP A 99 1.58 1.65 -0.88
C ASP A 99 1.78 2.98 -1.62
N ILE A 100 2.76 3.77 -1.20
CA ILE A 100 3.12 5.02 -1.91
C ILE A 100 3.69 4.74 -3.29
N LEU A 101 4.47 3.67 -3.46
CA LEU A 101 4.90 3.23 -4.78
C LEU A 101 3.69 2.92 -5.67
N ILE A 102 2.69 2.20 -5.15
CA ILE A 102 1.46 1.88 -5.88
C ILE A 102 0.73 3.14 -6.32
N ILE A 103 0.56 4.11 -5.40
CA ILE A 103 -0.09 5.39 -5.69
C ILE A 103 0.68 6.16 -6.76
N TRP A 104 2.01 6.20 -6.66
CA TRP A 104 2.85 6.87 -7.65
C TRP A 104 2.72 6.23 -9.04
N ILE A 105 2.73 4.90 -9.13
CA ILE A 105 2.51 4.19 -10.40
C ILE A 105 1.12 4.53 -10.96
N GLY A 106 0.08 4.58 -10.14
CA GLY A 106 -1.26 4.99 -10.56
C GLY A 106 -1.30 6.39 -11.16
N ILE A 107 -0.66 7.36 -10.49
CA ILE A 107 -0.52 8.73 -11.00
C ILE A 107 0.21 8.74 -12.35
N PHE A 108 1.29 7.96 -12.46
CA PHE A 108 2.06 7.83 -13.70
C PHE A 108 1.21 7.23 -14.83
N LEU A 109 0.43 6.18 -14.56
CA LEU A 109 -0.47 5.54 -15.53
C LEU A 109 -1.51 6.54 -16.07
N VAL A 110 -2.15 7.30 -15.19
CA VAL A 110 -3.10 8.35 -15.62
C VAL A 110 -2.41 9.38 -16.49
N LYS A 111 -1.23 9.90 -16.09
CA LYS A 111 -0.46 10.85 -16.90
C LYS A 111 -0.07 10.27 -18.26
N TYR A 112 0.31 8.99 -18.29
CA TYR A 112 0.72 8.31 -19.51
C TYR A 112 -0.43 8.15 -20.50
N ILE A 113 -1.63 7.79 -20.02
CA ILE A 113 -2.83 7.60 -20.85
C ILE A 113 -3.35 8.96 -21.35
N TYR A 114 -3.27 10.02 -20.53
CA TYR A 114 -3.82 11.35 -20.86
C TYR A 114 -2.82 12.32 -21.51
N LYS A 115 -1.65 11.87 -21.97
CA LYS A 115 -0.54 12.69 -22.51
C LYS A 115 -0.89 13.83 -23.48
N LYS A 116 -2.04 13.77 -24.18
CA LYS A 116 -2.47 14.74 -25.20
C LYS A 116 -3.61 15.67 -24.78
N ASN A 117 -4.21 15.46 -23.61
CA ASN A 117 -5.37 16.22 -23.14
C ASN A 117 -4.97 17.23 -22.06
N GLU A 118 -5.81 18.23 -21.83
CA GLU A 118 -5.73 19.06 -20.61
C GLU A 118 -5.60 18.16 -19.37
N SER A 119 -4.66 18.53 -18.48
CA SER A 119 -4.24 17.74 -17.34
C SER A 119 -5.44 17.07 -16.65
N PRO A 120 -5.47 15.72 -16.54
CA PRO A 120 -6.60 14.98 -16.00
C PRO A 120 -6.85 15.26 -14.51
N PHE A 121 -6.01 16.10 -13.91
CA PHE A 121 -6.05 16.53 -12.52
C PHE A 121 -6.51 17.98 -12.36
N ILE A 122 -7.11 18.62 -13.37
CA ILE A 122 -7.71 19.95 -13.20
C ILE A 122 -9.16 19.84 -12.71
N ASN A 123 -9.94 18.95 -13.31
CA ASN A 123 -11.35 18.71 -12.96
C ASN A 123 -11.57 17.21 -12.81
N TRP A 124 -12.62 16.83 -12.08
CA TRP A 124 -13.01 15.43 -11.95
C TRP A 124 -13.34 14.84 -13.32
N LYS A 125 -12.61 13.81 -13.71
CA LYS A 125 -12.82 13.01 -14.92
C LYS A 125 -12.99 11.55 -14.50
N TRP A 126 -14.15 10.98 -14.80
CA TRP A 126 -14.46 9.58 -14.49
C TRP A 126 -13.44 8.60 -15.09
N GLY A 127 -12.91 8.88 -16.28
CA GLY A 127 -11.88 8.02 -16.87
C GLY A 127 -10.57 7.98 -16.06
N ALA A 128 -10.12 9.12 -15.53
CA ALA A 128 -8.93 9.17 -14.68
C ALA A 128 -9.16 8.48 -13.33
N PHE A 129 -10.34 8.67 -12.74
CA PHE A 129 -10.77 7.96 -11.54
C PHE A 129 -10.79 6.43 -11.77
N LEU A 130 -11.39 5.96 -12.87
CA LEU A 130 -11.50 4.52 -13.17
C LEU A 130 -10.13 3.87 -13.38
N ILE A 131 -9.17 4.57 -14.01
CA ILE A 131 -7.80 4.06 -14.15
C ILE A 131 -7.16 3.86 -12.77
N LEU A 132 -7.27 4.85 -11.88
CA LEU A 132 -6.75 4.73 -10.51
C LEU A 132 -7.46 3.62 -9.73
N PHE A 133 -8.79 3.56 -9.81
CA PHE A 133 -9.61 2.57 -9.12
C PHE A 133 -9.24 1.14 -9.53
N ILE A 134 -9.20 0.88 -10.85
CA ILE A 134 -8.85 -0.44 -11.38
C ILE A 134 -7.43 -0.80 -10.95
N TRP A 135 -6.47 0.13 -11.05
CA TRP A 135 -5.09 -0.10 -10.64
C TRP A 135 -4.98 -0.43 -9.14
N PHE A 136 -5.60 0.37 -8.28
CA PHE A 136 -5.54 0.21 -6.81
C PHE A 136 -6.24 -1.05 -6.31
N ILE A 137 -7.35 -1.44 -6.93
CA ILE A 137 -8.04 -2.69 -6.57
C ILE A 137 -7.27 -3.90 -7.11
N ALA A 138 -6.83 -3.88 -8.38
CA ALA A 138 -6.13 -5.01 -8.98
C ALA A 138 -4.82 -5.35 -8.25
N GLN A 139 -4.04 -4.33 -7.91
CA GLN A 139 -2.81 -4.54 -7.14
C GLN A 139 -3.11 -5.07 -5.72
N ASN A 140 -4.17 -4.61 -5.06
CA ASN A 140 -4.47 -5.05 -3.69
C ASN A 140 -4.96 -6.50 -3.68
N ILE A 141 -5.74 -6.91 -4.68
CA ILE A 141 -6.09 -8.32 -4.91
C ILE A 141 -4.82 -9.16 -5.08
N TYR A 142 -3.82 -8.66 -5.83
CA TYR A 142 -2.53 -9.34 -5.99
C TYR A 142 -1.76 -9.44 -4.68
N VAL A 143 -1.65 -8.35 -3.92
CA VAL A 143 -0.96 -8.35 -2.62
C VAL A 143 -1.67 -9.31 -1.65
N GLU A 144 -2.99 -9.26 -1.55
CA GLU A 144 -3.74 -10.12 -0.63
C GLU A 144 -3.64 -11.60 -1.01
N ALA A 145 -3.72 -11.92 -2.31
CA ALA A 145 -3.60 -13.29 -2.80
C ALA A 145 -2.21 -13.90 -2.58
N PHE A 146 -1.14 -13.12 -2.69
CA PHE A 146 0.22 -13.66 -2.77
C PHE A 146 1.16 -13.28 -1.62
N PHE A 147 0.86 -12.22 -0.86
CA PHE A 147 1.69 -11.74 0.24
C PHE A 147 1.03 -11.94 1.60
N TYR A 148 -0.25 -11.61 1.70
CA TYR A 148 -0.88 -11.47 3.00
C TYR A 148 -1.42 -12.76 3.62
N HIS A 149 -1.43 -13.90 2.93
CA HIS A 149 -1.86 -15.16 3.56
C HIS A 149 -0.98 -15.61 4.75
N LEU A 150 0.24 -15.06 4.87
CA LEU A 150 1.12 -15.26 6.05
C LEU A 150 1.12 -14.08 7.04
N GLN A 151 0.43 -12.99 6.73
CA GLN A 151 0.35 -11.81 7.61
C GLN A 151 -1.06 -11.58 8.14
N LEU A 152 -2.09 -12.07 7.45
CA LEU A 152 -3.46 -12.09 7.89
C LEU A 152 -3.66 -13.43 8.61
N GLY A 153 -3.84 -13.37 9.92
CA GLY A 153 -4.12 -14.56 10.73
C GLY A 153 -5.28 -15.37 10.16
N SER A 154 -5.31 -16.66 10.49
CA SER A 154 -6.25 -17.66 9.94
C SER A 154 -7.75 -17.30 10.04
N ASN A 155 -8.12 -16.34 10.89
CA ASN A 155 -9.51 -15.92 11.13
C ASN A 155 -9.88 -14.49 10.67
N GLY A 156 -8.99 -13.78 9.96
CA GLY A 156 -9.31 -12.43 9.50
C GLY A 156 -9.30 -11.37 10.62
N ASP A 157 -8.38 -11.53 11.59
CA ASP A 157 -8.12 -10.60 12.71
C ASP A 157 -7.47 -9.28 12.26
N LEU A 158 -7.99 -8.69 11.19
CA LEU A 158 -7.65 -7.34 10.74
C LEU A 158 -8.22 -6.35 11.74
N SER A 159 -7.34 -5.58 12.38
CA SER A 159 -7.76 -4.47 13.24
C SER A 159 -8.70 -3.55 12.47
N TRP A 160 -9.70 -3.02 13.17
CA TRP A 160 -10.40 -1.84 12.70
C TRP A 160 -9.39 -0.72 12.42
N ALA A 161 -9.68 0.06 11.37
CA ALA A 161 -8.92 1.24 11.02
C ALA A 161 -9.81 2.28 10.33
N PRO A 162 -9.41 3.57 10.27
CA PRO A 162 -10.21 4.63 9.65
C PRO A 162 -10.66 4.35 8.21
N LEU A 163 -9.83 3.66 7.41
CA LEU A 163 -10.16 3.28 6.03
C LEU A 163 -10.58 1.80 5.89
N GLN A 164 -10.72 1.10 7.01
CA GLN A 164 -11.33 -0.22 7.16
C GLN A 164 -12.43 -0.14 8.22
N PRO A 165 -13.51 0.62 7.94
CA PRO A 165 -14.41 1.13 8.98
C PRO A 165 -15.25 0.06 9.66
N LEU A 166 -15.38 -1.15 9.10
CA LEU A 166 -16.07 -2.24 9.76
C LEU A 166 -15.11 -3.24 10.42
N GLY A 167 -13.79 -3.10 10.18
CA GLY A 167 -12.74 -3.90 10.82
C GLY A 167 -13.00 -5.40 10.82
N SER A 168 -12.51 -6.09 11.84
CA SER A 168 -12.76 -7.51 12.07
C SER A 168 -14.24 -7.85 12.31
N TRP A 169 -15.07 -6.89 12.72
CA TRP A 169 -16.50 -7.12 13.01
C TRP A 169 -17.32 -7.46 11.77
N TYR A 170 -16.96 -6.93 10.60
CA TYR A 170 -17.57 -7.32 9.34
C TYR A 170 -16.55 -7.32 8.20
N ASN A 171 -15.93 -8.49 8.02
CA ASN A 171 -14.93 -8.71 6.97
C ASN A 171 -15.19 -10.01 6.18
N PRO A 172 -16.28 -10.09 5.41
CA PRO A 172 -16.56 -11.29 4.63
C PRO A 172 -15.47 -11.53 3.58
N THR A 173 -15.18 -12.81 3.33
CA THR A 173 -14.40 -13.21 2.14
C THR A 173 -15.25 -12.96 0.90
N LEU A 174 -14.76 -12.12 -0.02
CA LEU A 174 -15.41 -11.83 -1.29
C LEU A 174 -15.24 -12.99 -2.27
N PHE A 175 -14.02 -13.50 -2.38
CA PHE A 175 -13.65 -14.66 -3.19
C PHE A 175 -12.28 -15.20 -2.73
N LYS A 176 -11.84 -16.33 -3.31
CA LYS A 176 -10.53 -16.93 -3.00
C LYS A 176 -9.70 -17.08 -4.27
N ILE A 177 -8.39 -16.84 -4.17
CA ILE A 177 -7.41 -17.10 -5.23
C ILE A 177 -6.40 -18.11 -4.69
N TYR A 178 -6.27 -19.28 -5.32
CA TYR A 178 -5.41 -20.38 -4.85
C TYR A 178 -5.66 -20.77 -3.37
N GLY A 179 -6.90 -20.65 -2.90
CA GLY A 179 -7.27 -20.91 -1.51
C GLY A 179 -7.12 -19.71 -0.56
N ASN A 180 -6.39 -18.67 -0.95
CA ASN A 180 -6.18 -17.47 -0.15
C ASN A 180 -7.40 -16.54 -0.22
N PRO A 181 -7.94 -16.08 0.93
CA PRO A 181 -9.12 -15.23 0.95
C PRO A 181 -8.79 -13.82 0.50
N ILE A 182 -9.70 -13.24 -0.29
CA ILE A 182 -9.73 -11.81 -0.61
C ILE A 182 -10.89 -11.22 0.18
N THR A 183 -10.58 -10.30 1.09
CA THR A 183 -11.50 -9.86 2.13
C THR A 183 -12.03 -8.45 1.89
N PHE A 184 -13.26 -8.19 2.31
CA PHE A 184 -13.94 -6.91 2.03
C PHE A 184 -13.20 -5.70 2.64
N GLN A 185 -12.73 -5.79 3.89
CA GLN A 185 -12.03 -4.69 4.55
C GLN A 185 -10.65 -4.42 3.95
N SER A 186 -9.92 -5.46 3.53
CA SER A 186 -8.67 -5.27 2.78
C SER A 186 -8.91 -4.41 1.53
N GLN A 187 -9.98 -4.71 0.78
CA GLN A 187 -10.32 -3.94 -0.41
C GLN A 187 -10.88 -2.56 -0.09
N SER A 188 -11.60 -2.38 1.04
CA SER A 188 -12.21 -1.10 1.41
C SER A 188 -11.20 0.03 1.55
N SER A 189 -9.99 -0.26 2.07
CA SER A 189 -8.89 0.72 2.15
C SER A 189 -8.67 1.39 0.79
N TRP A 190 -8.55 0.59 -0.27
CA TRP A 190 -8.27 1.07 -1.61
C TRP A 190 -9.48 1.66 -2.33
N VAL A 191 -10.69 1.15 -2.04
CA VAL A 191 -11.95 1.75 -2.51
C VAL A 191 -12.06 3.19 -2.00
N ILE A 192 -11.77 3.44 -0.72
CA ILE A 192 -11.85 4.78 -0.12
C ILE A 192 -10.61 5.62 -0.49
N MET A 193 -9.42 5.02 -0.57
CA MET A 193 -8.19 5.73 -0.93
C MET A 193 -8.22 6.28 -2.36
N THR A 194 -8.89 5.60 -3.30
CA THR A 194 -8.99 6.05 -4.69
C THR A 194 -9.57 7.47 -4.84
N PRO A 195 -10.79 7.78 -4.37
CA PRO A 195 -11.34 9.12 -4.46
C PRO A 195 -10.51 10.13 -3.66
N ILE A 196 -9.93 9.75 -2.51
CA ILE A 196 -9.05 10.62 -1.73
C ILE A 196 -7.84 11.06 -2.55
N VAL A 197 -7.09 10.12 -3.11
CA VAL A 197 -5.91 10.40 -3.95
C VAL A 197 -6.30 11.28 -5.14
N TYR A 198 -7.42 10.98 -5.79
CA TYR A 198 -7.83 11.75 -6.96
C TYR A 198 -8.24 13.19 -6.61
N LEU A 199 -8.95 13.39 -5.49
CA LEU A 199 -9.28 14.72 -4.98
C LEU A 199 -8.01 15.50 -4.56
N LEU A 200 -7.03 14.85 -3.93
CA LEU A 200 -5.76 15.48 -3.58
C LEU A 200 -4.99 15.91 -4.84
N LEU A 201 -4.97 15.08 -5.89
CA LEU A 201 -4.38 15.43 -7.18
C LEU A 201 -5.04 16.68 -7.76
N ILE A 202 -6.38 16.74 -7.74
CA ILE A 202 -7.12 17.90 -8.23
C ILE A 202 -6.80 19.15 -7.41
N TYR A 203 -6.85 19.04 -6.09
CA TYR A 203 -6.60 20.15 -5.18
C TYR A 203 -5.19 20.75 -5.36
N PHE A 204 -4.14 19.92 -5.34
CA PHE A 204 -2.78 20.42 -5.44
C PHE A 204 -2.41 20.89 -6.84
N THR A 205 -2.99 20.29 -7.88
CA THR A 205 -2.80 20.75 -9.26
C THR A 205 -3.45 22.12 -9.47
N ARG A 206 -4.66 22.35 -8.94
CA ARG A 206 -5.30 23.68 -9.02
C ARG A 206 -4.55 24.76 -8.25
N LYS A 207 -3.93 24.40 -7.12
CA LYS A 207 -3.17 25.34 -6.29
C LYS A 207 -1.83 25.74 -6.92
N ASN A 208 -1.24 24.88 -7.74
CA ASN A 208 0.00 25.14 -8.48
C ASN A 208 -0.16 24.60 -9.91
N PRO A 209 -0.89 25.33 -10.78
CA PRO A 209 -1.15 24.91 -12.15
C PRO A 209 0.12 24.82 -13.00
#